data_AF-A0A433H7K9-F1
#
_entry.id   AF-A0A433H7K9-F1
#
_cell.length_a   1.000
_cell.length_b   1.000
_cell.length_c   1.000
_cell.angle_alpha   90.00
_cell.angle_beta   90.00
_cell.angle_gamma   90.00
#
_symmetry.space_group_name_H-M   'P 1'
#
loop_
_entity.id
_entity.type
_entity.pdbx_description
1 polymer ?
#
loop_
_entity_poly.entity_id
_entity_poly.type
_entity_poly.pdbx_seq_one_letter_code
_entity_poly.pdbx_strand_id
1 'polypeptide(L)'
;MQPLPGLLKNHKVRRWDLMLRELSHIIAAFDGSETSKEAIEWGAMFKNSYPDVRLTVVHVYKEKIEQKMIGNPSSRGFANDGIYIDPTQTPPVTAVEQSMIDQNNETHTVIKNSVSMAKSKAFSILNEQQAEGDFEILEGHPAESICSYAARTEADLIIIGSSSKSGLKKFFLGSTSSTVANEAPCPVLIAK
;
A
#
# COMPACT_ATOMS: atom_id res chain seq x y z
N MET A 1 -21.32 23.14 -15.34
CA MET A 1 -21.15 22.15 -14.26
C MET A 1 -22.36 21.23 -14.25
N GLN A 2 -22.19 19.97 -14.61
CA GLN A 2 -23.21 18.97 -14.34
C GLN A 2 -23.08 18.52 -12.88
N PRO A 3 -24.19 18.37 -12.14
CA PRO A 3 -24.15 17.85 -10.78
C PRO A 3 -23.64 16.40 -10.79
N LEU A 4 -22.90 16.01 -9.75
CA LEU A 4 -22.50 14.62 -9.50
C LEU A 4 -23.70 13.68 -9.68
N PRO A 5 -23.58 12.59 -10.47
CA PRO A 5 -24.67 11.65 -10.68
C PRO A 5 -25.16 11.08 -9.34
N GLY A 6 -26.42 11.33 -8.99
CA GLY A 6 -27.10 10.76 -7.82
C GLY A 6 -27.35 11.68 -6.62
N LEU A 7 -26.89 12.94 -6.62
CA LEU A 7 -27.07 13.82 -5.46
C LEU A 7 -28.14 14.91 -5.69
N LEU A 8 -29.39 14.57 -5.35
CA LEU A 8 -30.52 15.51 -5.39
C LEU A 8 -30.48 16.53 -4.24
N LYS A 9 -30.53 17.81 -4.61
CA LYS A 9 -31.18 18.97 -3.96
C LYS A 9 -31.45 18.86 -2.45
N ASN A 10 -30.41 18.93 -1.61
CA ASN A 10 -30.58 19.06 -0.15
C ASN A 10 -29.52 20.01 0.44
N HIS A 11 -29.84 20.75 1.51
CA HIS A 11 -28.91 21.69 2.15
C HIS A 11 -27.58 21.04 2.63
N LYS A 12 -27.57 19.73 2.90
CA LYS A 12 -26.35 18.95 3.16
C LYS A 12 -25.39 18.94 1.96
N VAL A 13 -25.90 18.96 0.73
CA VAL A 13 -25.10 18.94 -0.51
C VAL A 13 -24.24 20.20 -0.63
N ARG A 14 -24.77 21.37 -0.21
CA ARG A 14 -23.99 22.61 -0.19
C ARG A 14 -22.83 22.57 0.81
N ARG A 15 -23.01 21.90 1.95
CA ARG A 15 -21.94 21.76 2.96
C ARG A 15 -20.80 20.87 2.46
N TRP A 16 -21.11 19.79 1.75
CA TRP A 16 -20.10 18.94 1.12
C TRP A 16 -19.40 19.66 -0.03
N ASP A 17 -20.14 20.39 -0.89
CA ASP A 17 -19.52 21.17 -1.97
C ASP A 17 -18.56 22.24 -1.42
N LEU A 18 -18.90 22.88 -0.30
CA LEU A 18 -18.01 23.82 0.38
C LEU A 18 -16.79 23.14 1.01
N MET A 19 -16.97 21.98 1.66
CA MET A 19 -15.88 21.21 2.26
C MET A 19 -14.90 20.66 1.21
N LEU A 20 -15.44 20.22 0.06
CA LEU A 20 -14.65 19.63 -1.02
C LEU A 20 -13.87 20.68 -1.81
N ARG A 21 -14.29 21.96 -1.80
CA ARG A 21 -13.56 23.08 -2.43
C ARG A 21 -12.28 23.47 -1.71
N GLU A 22 -12.15 23.12 -0.43
CA GLU A 22 -10.94 23.41 0.36
C GLU A 22 -9.91 22.28 0.27
N LEU A 23 -10.26 21.15 -0.37
CA LEU A 23 -9.29 20.08 -0.57
C LEU A 23 -8.20 20.57 -1.52
N SER A 24 -6.96 20.44 -1.08
CA SER A 24 -5.75 20.70 -1.86
C SER A 24 -5.07 19.40 -2.25
N HIS A 25 -5.17 18.38 -1.41
CA HIS A 25 -4.46 17.11 -1.60
C HIS A 25 -5.27 15.89 -1.14
N ILE A 26 -5.52 14.98 -2.08
CA ILE A 26 -6.21 13.70 -1.85
C ILE A 26 -5.21 12.55 -2.07
N ILE A 27 -5.22 11.61 -1.13
CA ILE A 27 -4.47 10.35 -1.25
C ILE A 27 -5.45 9.21 -1.55
N ALA A 28 -5.15 8.40 -2.58
CA ALA A 28 -5.85 7.15 -2.83
C ALA A 28 -4.94 5.95 -2.58
N ALA A 29 -5.28 5.10 -1.62
CA ALA A 29 -4.50 3.91 -1.27
C ALA A 29 -4.80 2.74 -2.23
N PHE A 30 -3.75 2.18 -2.84
CA PHE A 30 -3.87 1.13 -3.85
C PHE A 30 -3.00 -0.08 -3.52
N ASP A 31 -3.61 -1.27 -3.45
CA ASP A 31 -2.90 -2.55 -3.21
C ASP A 31 -3.08 -3.57 -4.37
N GLY A 32 -3.74 -3.14 -5.45
CA GLY A 32 -4.06 -3.94 -6.62
C GLY A 32 -5.38 -4.71 -6.54
N SER A 33 -6.08 -4.69 -5.41
CA SER A 33 -7.42 -5.27 -5.25
C SER A 33 -8.52 -4.42 -5.90
N GLU A 34 -9.71 -5.01 -6.12
CA GLU A 34 -10.86 -4.32 -6.73
C GLU A 34 -11.38 -3.17 -5.84
N THR A 35 -11.47 -3.36 -4.53
CA THR A 35 -11.88 -2.29 -3.59
C THR A 35 -10.89 -1.12 -3.59
N SER A 36 -9.60 -1.40 -3.81
CA SER A 36 -8.57 -0.36 -3.93
C SER A 36 -8.59 0.35 -5.28
N LYS A 37 -9.12 -0.28 -6.33
CA LYS A 37 -9.39 0.39 -7.61
C LYS A 37 -10.48 1.45 -7.42
N GLU A 38 -11.54 1.15 -6.68
CA GLU A 38 -12.59 2.15 -6.41
C GLU A 38 -12.06 3.37 -5.66
N ALA A 39 -11.03 3.22 -4.82
CA ALA A 39 -10.39 4.36 -4.18
C ALA A 39 -9.77 5.32 -5.21
N ILE A 40 -9.16 4.78 -6.27
CA ILE A 40 -8.64 5.59 -7.40
C ILE A 40 -9.80 6.22 -8.16
N GLU A 41 -10.89 5.50 -8.42
CA GLU A 41 -12.05 6.03 -9.14
C GLU A 41 -12.71 7.20 -8.40
N TRP A 42 -12.87 7.12 -7.08
CA TRP A 42 -13.31 8.24 -6.25
C TRP A 42 -12.34 9.43 -6.30
N GLY A 43 -11.04 9.15 -6.21
CA GLY A 43 -10.01 10.19 -6.33
C GLY A 43 -10.06 10.90 -7.68
N ALA A 44 -10.18 10.14 -8.78
CA ALA A 44 -10.31 10.64 -10.14
C ALA A 44 -11.58 11.49 -10.30
N MET A 45 -12.70 11.04 -9.74
CA MET A 45 -13.95 11.80 -9.72
C MET A 45 -13.79 13.15 -9.01
N PHE A 46 -13.10 13.19 -7.86
CA PHE A 46 -12.80 14.46 -7.17
C PHE A 46 -11.86 15.34 -7.99
N LYS A 47 -10.79 14.79 -8.55
CA LYS A 47 -9.84 15.53 -9.42
C LYS A 47 -10.55 16.16 -10.61
N ASN A 48 -11.44 15.43 -11.28
CA ASN A 48 -12.19 15.92 -12.43
C ASN A 48 -13.22 16.99 -12.04
N SER A 49 -13.78 16.89 -10.83
CA SER A 49 -14.74 17.88 -10.31
C SER A 49 -14.05 19.14 -9.79
N TYR A 50 -12.82 19.01 -9.28
CA TYR A 50 -12.02 20.06 -8.66
C TYR A 50 -10.58 19.98 -9.19
N PRO A 51 -10.30 20.59 -10.37
CA PRO A 51 -9.03 20.42 -11.08
C PRO A 51 -7.78 20.86 -10.31
N ASP A 52 -7.92 21.77 -9.34
CA ASP A 52 -6.81 22.27 -8.52
C ASP A 52 -6.38 21.28 -7.43
N VAL A 53 -7.20 20.27 -7.12
CA VAL A 53 -6.86 19.21 -6.17
C VAL A 53 -5.70 18.39 -6.73
N ARG A 54 -4.66 18.15 -5.93
CA ARG A 54 -3.67 17.12 -6.23
C ARG A 54 -4.21 15.76 -5.83
N LEU A 55 -4.18 14.80 -6.74
CA LEU A 55 -4.46 13.39 -6.46
C LEU A 55 -3.16 12.61 -6.47
N THR A 56 -2.83 11.94 -5.38
CA THR A 56 -1.69 11.03 -5.31
C THR A 56 -2.16 9.61 -4.97
N VAL A 57 -1.90 8.69 -5.88
CA VAL A 57 -2.11 7.26 -5.63
C VAL A 57 -0.89 6.72 -4.88
N VAL A 58 -1.11 6.12 -3.71
CA VAL A 58 -0.03 5.53 -2.90
C VAL A 58 -0.10 4.02 -2.92
N HIS A 59 1.04 3.37 -3.13
CA HIS A 59 1.19 1.92 -3.02
C HIS A 59 2.22 1.60 -1.94
N VAL A 60 1.82 0.87 -0.90
CA VAL A 60 2.74 0.46 0.16
C VAL A 60 3.38 -0.86 -0.21
N TYR A 61 4.69 -0.82 -0.40
CA TYR A 61 5.53 -1.97 -0.58
C TYR A 61 6.17 -2.36 0.75
N LYS A 62 6.03 -3.64 1.12
CA LYS A 62 6.81 -4.22 2.20
C LYS A 62 7.99 -4.94 1.56
N GLU A 63 9.19 -4.41 1.74
CA GLU A 63 10.38 -5.20 1.46
C GLU A 63 10.33 -6.40 2.39
N LYS A 64 10.09 -7.58 1.82
CA LYS A 64 10.44 -8.80 2.51
C LYS A 64 11.96 -8.79 2.56
N ILE A 65 12.53 -8.24 3.62
CA ILE A 65 13.77 -8.81 4.12
C ILE A 65 13.37 -10.21 4.56
N GLU A 66 13.32 -11.16 3.63
CA GLU A 66 13.65 -12.51 3.99
C GLU A 66 15.10 -12.43 4.45
N GLN A 67 15.30 -12.10 5.73
CA GLN A 67 16.25 -12.84 6.51
C GLN A 67 15.71 -14.27 6.49
N LYS A 68 15.91 -14.95 5.36
CA LYS A 68 16.22 -16.36 5.42
C LYS A 68 17.44 -16.33 6.30
N MET A 69 17.25 -16.57 7.60
CA MET A 69 18.35 -17.05 8.41
C MET A 69 18.86 -18.22 7.58
N ILE A 70 19.99 -18.05 6.91
CA ILE A 70 20.83 -19.17 6.52
C ILE A 70 21.47 -19.63 7.84
N GLY A 71 20.62 -19.95 8.81
CA GLY A 71 20.97 -20.79 9.93
C GLY A 71 20.83 -22.18 9.36
N ASN A 72 21.95 -22.89 9.27
CA ASN A 72 21.90 -24.33 9.23
C ASN A 72 20.95 -24.77 10.37
N PRO A 73 19.88 -25.57 10.14
CA PRO A 73 18.93 -25.96 11.19
C PRO A 73 19.55 -26.75 12.37
N SER A 74 20.86 -26.88 12.43
CA SER A 74 21.63 -27.70 13.37
C SER A 74 22.35 -26.91 14.47
N SER A 75 21.82 -25.77 14.93
CA SER A 75 22.29 -25.14 16.18
C SER A 75 21.53 -25.59 17.44
N ARG A 76 20.79 -26.70 17.36
CA ARG A 76 20.45 -27.53 18.53
C ARG A 76 20.63 -28.99 18.16
N GLY A 77 21.85 -29.50 18.36
CA GLY A 77 22.15 -30.90 18.71
C GLY A 77 21.45 -32.06 17.99
N PHE A 78 20.80 -31.88 16.84
CA PHE A 78 20.06 -32.94 16.17
C PHE A 78 20.30 -32.85 14.67
N ALA A 79 20.96 -33.87 14.12
CA ALA A 79 20.84 -34.16 12.69
C ALA A 79 19.40 -34.62 12.39
N ASN A 80 18.94 -34.49 11.14
CA ASN A 80 17.60 -34.90 10.71
C ASN A 80 17.26 -36.39 11.01
N ASP A 81 18.25 -37.22 11.32
CA ASP A 81 18.12 -38.63 11.69
C ASP A 81 18.21 -38.91 13.21
N GLY A 82 18.15 -37.88 14.06
CA GLY A 82 18.10 -38.05 15.52
C GLY A 82 19.44 -38.37 16.21
N ILE A 83 20.57 -38.16 15.53
CA ILE A 83 21.91 -38.33 16.10
C ILE A 83 22.35 -37.02 16.78
N TYR A 84 22.73 -37.10 18.06
CA TYR A 84 23.29 -35.97 18.81
C TYR A 84 24.77 -35.77 18.48
N ILE A 85 25.14 -34.58 18.04
CA ILE A 85 26.52 -34.20 17.71
C ILE A 85 27.01 -33.19 18.73
N ASP A 86 28.11 -33.50 19.42
CA ASP A 86 28.73 -32.66 20.43
C ASP A 86 29.34 -31.39 19.79
N PRO A 87 28.83 -30.19 20.10
CA PRO A 87 29.28 -28.94 19.48
C PRO A 87 30.72 -28.56 19.88
N THR A 88 31.33 -29.24 20.86
CA THR A 88 32.75 -29.05 21.22
C THR A 88 33.71 -29.81 20.30
N GLN A 89 33.20 -30.75 19.49
CA GLN A 89 34.00 -31.56 18.56
C GLN A 89 33.95 -31.05 17.12
N THR A 90 33.08 -30.09 16.81
CA THR A 90 33.07 -29.41 15.51
C THR A 90 34.04 -28.23 15.55
N PRO A 91 35.03 -28.16 14.63
CA PRO A 91 35.92 -27.01 14.58
C PRO A 91 35.09 -25.73 14.32
N PRO A 92 35.48 -24.59 14.91
CA PRO A 92 34.80 -23.33 14.67
C PRO A 92 34.82 -23.04 13.17
N VAL A 93 33.66 -22.70 12.61
CA VAL A 93 33.57 -22.19 11.24
C VAL A 93 34.36 -20.90 11.17
N THR A 94 35.58 -20.98 10.64
CA THR A 94 36.39 -19.81 10.30
C THR A 94 35.59 -18.95 9.34
N ALA A 95 35.46 -17.66 9.67
CA ALA A 95 34.76 -16.67 8.84
C ALA A 95 35.18 -16.85 7.37
N VAL A 96 34.23 -17.22 6.50
CA VAL A 96 34.52 -17.34 5.07
C VAL A 96 34.63 -15.92 4.52
N GLU A 97 35.85 -15.63 4.11
CA GLU A 97 36.37 -14.39 3.57
C GLU A 97 35.76 -14.08 2.19
N GLN A 98 35.59 -12.78 1.92
CA GLN A 98 35.12 -12.19 0.66
C GLN A 98 35.75 -12.83 -0.59
N SER A 99 35.04 -13.75 -1.25
CA SER A 99 35.36 -14.16 -2.63
C SER A 99 34.25 -15.03 -3.25
N MET A 100 33.08 -14.44 -3.52
CA MET A 100 32.09 -14.92 -4.51
C MET A 100 31.01 -13.84 -4.68
N ILE A 101 31.45 -12.66 -5.12
CA ILE A 101 30.57 -11.66 -5.73
C ILE A 101 30.43 -12.09 -7.19
N ASP A 102 29.31 -12.72 -7.50
CA ASP A 102 28.56 -12.61 -8.76
C ASP A 102 27.61 -13.80 -8.86
N GLN A 103 26.31 -13.51 -9.07
CA GLN A 103 25.18 -14.38 -9.49
C GLN A 103 23.84 -14.10 -8.76
N ASN A 104 23.62 -12.95 -8.11
CA ASN A 104 22.28 -12.59 -7.58
C ASN A 104 21.61 -11.47 -8.41
N ASN A 105 21.01 -11.84 -9.55
CA ASN A 105 20.17 -10.96 -10.38
C ASN A 105 18.65 -11.25 -10.28
N GLU A 106 18.22 -12.21 -9.45
CA GLU A 106 16.80 -12.58 -9.37
C GLU A 106 15.99 -11.69 -8.41
N THR A 107 16.58 -11.27 -7.30
CA THR A 107 15.87 -10.52 -6.25
C THR A 107 15.49 -9.10 -6.67
N HIS A 108 16.30 -8.44 -7.50
CA HIS A 108 15.99 -7.08 -7.99
C HIS A 108 14.93 -7.08 -9.11
N THR A 109 14.76 -8.19 -9.82
CA THR A 109 13.86 -8.27 -10.97
C THR A 109 12.40 -8.44 -10.52
N VAL A 110 12.14 -9.26 -9.50
CA VAL A 110 10.77 -9.51 -8.99
C VAL A 110 10.15 -8.29 -8.27
N ILE A 111 10.98 -7.53 -7.55
CA ILE A 111 10.55 -6.33 -6.81
C ILE A 111 10.19 -5.20 -7.78
N LYS A 112 11.06 -4.93 -8.76
CA LYS A 112 10.79 -3.97 -9.84
C LYS A 112 9.53 -4.32 -10.59
N ASN A 113 9.28 -5.61 -10.85
CA ASN A 113 8.09 -6.05 -11.56
C ASN A 113 6.80 -5.78 -10.78
N SER A 114 6.78 -6.04 -9.46
CA SER A 114 5.56 -5.85 -8.64
C SER A 114 5.16 -4.39 -8.53
N VAL A 115 6.12 -3.51 -8.28
CA VAL A 115 5.91 -2.06 -8.23
C VAL A 115 5.52 -1.49 -9.60
N SER A 116 6.21 -1.91 -10.67
CA SER A 116 5.90 -1.48 -12.03
C SER A 116 4.49 -1.90 -12.45
N MET A 117 4.05 -3.10 -12.07
CA MET A 117 2.69 -3.57 -12.30
C MET A 117 1.65 -2.76 -11.51
N ALA A 118 1.91 -2.46 -10.22
CA ALA A 118 1.01 -1.63 -9.42
C ALA A 118 0.87 -0.23 -10.03
N LYS A 119 1.99 0.40 -10.39
CA LYS A 119 2.02 1.70 -11.07
C LYS A 119 1.26 1.66 -12.40
N SER A 120 1.54 0.67 -13.24
CA SER A 120 0.87 0.51 -14.53
C SER A 120 -0.65 0.31 -14.38
N LYS A 121 -1.10 -0.53 -13.43
CA LYS A 121 -2.54 -0.74 -13.17
C LYS A 121 -3.21 0.54 -12.65
N ALA A 122 -2.56 1.28 -11.75
CA ALA A 122 -3.07 2.55 -11.25
C ALA A 122 -3.23 3.59 -12.38
N PHE A 123 -2.23 3.74 -13.25
CA PHE A 123 -2.34 4.65 -14.39
C PHE A 123 -3.36 4.20 -15.43
N SER A 124 -3.56 2.89 -15.63
CA SER A 124 -4.67 2.40 -16.48
C SER A 124 -6.01 2.89 -15.96
N ILE A 125 -6.25 2.78 -14.64
CA ILE A 125 -7.50 3.23 -14.01
C ILE A 125 -7.64 4.75 -14.13
N LEU A 126 -6.59 5.53 -13.86
CA LEU A 126 -6.62 6.98 -14.01
C LEU A 126 -6.93 7.41 -15.45
N ASN A 127 -6.31 6.75 -16.44
CA ASN A 127 -6.55 7.00 -17.87
C ASN A 127 -7.98 6.64 -18.29
N GLU A 128 -8.53 5.52 -17.81
CA GLU A 128 -9.93 5.13 -18.02
C GLU A 128 -10.90 6.18 -17.48
N GLN A 129 -10.55 6.82 -16.35
CA GLN A 129 -11.33 7.90 -15.74
C GLN A 129 -10.98 9.30 -16.29
N GLN A 130 -10.08 9.39 -17.28
CA GLN A 130 -9.61 10.65 -17.87
C GLN A 130 -9.10 11.66 -16.81
N ALA A 131 -8.46 11.17 -15.75
CA ALA A 131 -7.97 11.99 -14.64
C ALA A 131 -6.44 11.95 -14.54
N GLU A 132 -5.85 13.07 -14.14
CA GLU A 132 -4.43 13.16 -13.81
C GLU A 132 -4.19 12.78 -12.35
N GLY A 133 -3.04 12.17 -12.07
CA GLY A 133 -2.63 11.86 -10.70
C GLY A 133 -1.18 11.41 -10.62
N ASP A 134 -0.58 11.67 -9.47
CA ASP A 134 0.76 11.20 -9.13
C ASP A 134 0.71 9.76 -8.61
N PHE A 135 1.84 9.07 -8.65
CA PHE A 135 1.98 7.73 -8.08
C PHE A 135 3.21 7.65 -7.20
N GLU A 136 3.02 7.31 -5.93
CA GLU A 136 4.06 7.24 -4.92
C GLU A 136 4.14 5.84 -4.30
N ILE A 137 5.39 5.39 -4.09
CA ILE A 137 5.67 4.11 -3.45
C ILE A 137 6.08 4.40 -2.02
N LEU A 138 5.39 3.77 -1.08
CA LEU A 138 5.69 3.89 0.34
C LEU A 138 6.32 2.60 0.84
N GLU A 139 7.23 2.70 1.79
CA GLU A 139 7.85 1.55 2.43
C GLU A 139 7.28 1.32 3.83
N GLY A 140 7.13 0.06 4.23
CA GLY A 140 6.80 -0.31 5.61
C GLY A 140 5.43 -0.96 5.80
N HIS A 141 4.78 -0.67 6.94
CA HIS A 141 3.47 -1.22 7.29
C HIS A 141 2.35 -0.38 6.66
N PRO A 142 1.38 -0.97 5.92
CA PRO A 142 0.43 -0.22 5.12
C PRO A 142 -0.25 0.96 5.80
N ALA A 143 -0.89 0.73 6.95
CA ALA A 143 -1.63 1.78 7.64
C ALA A 143 -0.73 2.91 8.15
N GLU A 144 0.40 2.55 8.76
CA GLU A 144 1.36 3.50 9.32
C GLU A 144 2.01 4.35 8.22
N SER A 145 2.44 3.71 7.12
CA SER A 145 3.05 4.40 5.98
C SER A 145 2.06 5.36 5.33
N ILE A 146 0.78 4.96 5.17
CA ILE A 146 -0.28 5.82 4.62
C ILE A 146 -0.53 7.01 5.53
N CYS A 147 -0.76 6.80 6.84
CA CYS A 147 -1.01 7.88 7.79
C CYS A 147 0.18 8.84 7.92
N SER A 148 1.40 8.30 7.94
CA SER A 148 2.64 9.11 7.99
C SER A 148 2.85 9.92 6.72
N TYR A 149 2.54 9.35 5.54
CA TYR A 149 2.58 10.08 4.28
C TYR A 149 1.53 11.20 4.26
N ALA A 150 0.30 10.91 4.67
CA ALA A 150 -0.77 11.89 4.76
C ALA A 150 -0.41 13.06 5.68
N ALA A 151 0.17 12.79 6.85
CA ALA A 151 0.62 13.82 7.78
C ALA A 151 1.74 14.69 7.18
N ARG A 152 2.76 14.07 6.56
CA ARG A 152 3.91 14.80 5.98
C ARG A 152 3.53 15.64 4.77
N THR A 153 2.54 15.20 4.00
CA THR A 153 2.12 15.85 2.76
C THR A 153 0.86 16.69 2.92
N GLU A 154 0.43 16.90 4.17
CA GLU A 154 -0.74 17.71 4.54
C GLU A 154 -1.98 17.31 3.72
N ALA A 155 -2.23 15.99 3.62
CA ALA A 155 -3.37 15.51 2.86
C ALA A 155 -4.68 15.83 3.58
N ASP A 156 -5.66 16.30 2.82
CA ASP A 156 -6.97 16.71 3.34
C ASP A 156 -7.98 15.56 3.35
N LEU A 157 -7.71 14.49 2.59
CA LEU A 157 -8.55 13.30 2.50
C LEU A 157 -7.72 12.07 2.13
N ILE A 158 -7.94 10.97 2.84
CA ILE A 158 -7.48 9.64 2.44
C ILE A 158 -8.66 8.84 1.92
N ILE A 159 -8.50 8.21 0.76
CA ILE A 159 -9.46 7.27 0.18
C ILE A 159 -8.84 5.88 0.24
N ILE A 160 -9.55 4.93 0.83
CA ILE A 160 -9.09 3.54 0.97
C ILE A 160 -10.23 2.55 0.69
N GLY A 161 -9.91 1.41 0.08
CA GLY A 161 -10.90 0.34 -0.13
C GLY A 161 -11.34 -0.32 1.18
N SER A 162 -12.56 -0.85 1.23
CA SER A 162 -13.13 -1.44 2.46
C SER A 162 -12.42 -2.71 2.89
N SER A 163 -11.88 -3.52 1.98
CA SER A 163 -11.32 -4.84 2.29
C SER A 163 -10.15 -5.16 1.36
N SER A 164 -9.06 -5.72 1.89
CA SER A 164 -7.96 -6.26 1.07
C SER A 164 -8.21 -7.74 0.72
N LYS A 165 -7.24 -8.39 0.05
CA LYS A 165 -7.26 -9.74 -0.58
C LYS A 165 -7.69 -10.93 0.31
N SER A 166 -8.16 -10.72 1.53
CA SER A 166 -8.68 -11.75 2.43
C SER A 166 -10.20 -11.92 2.21
N GLY A 167 -10.60 -12.96 1.48
CA GLY A 167 -11.97 -13.25 1.04
C GLY A 167 -13.01 -13.55 2.13
N LEU A 168 -13.11 -12.75 3.19
CA LEU A 168 -14.11 -12.89 4.24
C LEU A 168 -15.02 -11.64 4.29
N LYS A 169 -16.21 -11.81 3.71
CA LYS A 169 -17.46 -11.04 3.87
C LYS A 169 -17.44 -9.56 3.44
N LYS A 170 -18.34 -9.23 2.49
CA LYS A 170 -18.71 -7.90 1.95
C LYS A 170 -19.24 -6.86 2.96
N PHE A 171 -19.07 -7.08 4.26
CA PHE A 171 -19.59 -6.24 5.34
C PHE A 171 -18.55 -5.88 6.41
N PHE A 172 -17.30 -6.35 6.29
CA PHE A 172 -16.25 -6.06 7.29
C PHE A 172 -15.17 -5.14 6.70
N LEU A 173 -14.80 -4.15 7.50
CA LEU A 173 -13.64 -3.30 7.25
C LEU A 173 -12.38 -4.15 7.42
N GLY A 174 -11.48 -4.07 6.45
CA GLY A 174 -10.17 -4.72 6.50
C GLY A 174 -9.29 -4.12 7.59
N SER A 175 -8.23 -4.84 7.98
CA SER A 175 -7.32 -4.37 9.03
C SER A 175 -6.70 -3.03 8.68
N THR A 176 -6.15 -2.86 7.47
CA THR A 176 -5.54 -1.60 7.04
C THR A 176 -6.55 -0.46 7.02
N SER A 177 -7.72 -0.64 6.41
CA SER A 177 -8.74 0.40 6.33
C SER A 177 -9.32 0.75 7.69
N SER A 178 -9.44 -0.21 8.61
CA SER A 178 -9.82 0.05 10.01
C SER A 178 -8.77 0.83 10.76
N THR A 179 -7.49 0.50 10.63
CA THR A 179 -6.40 1.23 11.27
C THR A 179 -6.31 2.65 10.72
N VAL A 180 -6.32 2.83 9.39
CA VAL A 180 -6.29 4.16 8.76
C VAL A 180 -7.49 5.01 9.19
N ALA A 181 -8.70 4.45 9.22
CA ALA A 181 -9.89 5.20 9.67
C ALA A 181 -9.78 5.69 11.12
N ASN A 182 -9.03 5.00 11.97
CA ASN A 182 -8.85 5.36 13.38
C ASN A 182 -7.65 6.31 13.60
N GLU A 183 -6.61 6.22 12.79
CA GLU A 183 -5.30 6.86 13.03
C GLU A 183 -4.96 7.98 12.04
N ALA A 184 -5.73 8.15 10.96
CA ALA A 184 -5.46 9.17 9.96
C ALA A 184 -5.48 10.59 10.55
N PRO A 185 -4.56 11.47 10.11
CA PRO A 185 -4.53 12.87 10.53
C PRO A 185 -5.66 13.71 9.89
N CYS A 186 -6.39 13.12 8.93
CA CYS A 186 -7.41 13.78 8.13
C CYS A 186 -8.60 12.85 7.88
N PRO A 187 -9.73 13.37 7.37
CA PRO A 187 -10.88 12.55 6.99
C PRO A 187 -10.52 11.34 6.12
N VAL A 188 -11.25 10.24 6.32
CA VAL A 188 -11.08 9.00 5.55
C VAL A 188 -12.39 8.64 4.85
N LEU A 189 -12.32 8.42 3.53
CA LEU A 189 -13.40 7.86 2.73
C LEU A 189 -13.12 6.39 2.46
N ILE A 190 -14.06 5.53 2.83
CA ILE A 190 -13.99 4.09 2.60
C ILE A 190 -14.81 3.73 1.36
N ALA A 191 -14.12 3.32 0.28
CA ALA A 191 -14.73 2.81 -0.96
C ALA A 191 -15.11 1.32 -0.82
N LYS A 192 -16.02 0.78 -1.63
CA LYS A 192 -16.70 -0.50 -1.35
C LYS A 192 -16.75 -1.49 -2.52
#